data_AF-A0A9W3EK19-F1
#
_entry.id   AF-A0A9W3EK19-F1
#
_cell.length_a   1.000
_cell.length_b   1.000
_cell.length_c   1.000
_cell.angle_alpha   90.00
_cell.angle_beta   90.00
_cell.angle_gamma   90.00
#
_symmetry.space_group_name_H-M   'P 1'
#
loop_
_entity.id
_entity.type
_entity.pdbx_description
1 polymer ?
#
loop_
_entity_poly.entity_id
_entity_poly.type
_entity_poly.pdbx_seq_one_letter_code
_entity_poly.pdbx_strand_id
1 'polypeptide(L)'
;MRPQLVQRTLLSLVLGLLFLSTAATGKCSGKYHELLQQLQSQADLMQDTSTLLDPYIHFQGLDQAGLKEHCKESPGAFPSEDTLRGLSQRGFLRTLNATLGHVLHRLTALQQDLTIAQDQGRNIRGFRSNIHCMSQLLRGSSEVETAEPTQPGPEATLPPTPSSDTFQHKLQGCRFLRGYHRFMHSAGQVFKEWADSRSQSRSRRHRPPRALERGARRMRPFRRDERLMPRGQLPR
;
A
#
# COMPACT_ATOMS: atom_id res chain seq x y z
N MET A 1 14.46 -4.73 -35.60
CA MET A 1 13.61 -5.15 -34.47
C MET A 1 13.45 -4.01 -33.47
N ARG A 2 12.44 -3.12 -33.61
CA ARG A 2 12.05 -2.13 -32.59
C ARG A 2 10.81 -1.28 -32.98
N PRO A 3 9.62 -1.89 -33.15
CA PRO A 3 8.37 -1.14 -32.94
C PRO A 3 7.50 -1.70 -31.81
N GLN A 4 7.73 -2.94 -31.38
CA GLN A 4 6.84 -3.63 -30.42
C GLN A 4 6.99 -3.18 -28.96
N LEU A 5 8.12 -2.57 -28.58
CA LEU A 5 8.35 -2.15 -27.19
C LEU A 5 7.60 -0.86 -26.83
N VAL A 6 7.49 0.08 -27.78
CA VAL A 6 6.82 1.38 -27.59
C VAL A 6 5.30 1.23 -27.66
N GLN A 7 4.81 0.27 -28.45
CA GLN A 7 3.39 -0.01 -28.57
C GLN A 7 2.82 -0.64 -27.29
N ARG A 8 3.59 -1.48 -26.57
CA ARG A 8 3.18 -2.08 -25.29
C ARG A 8 3.07 -1.06 -24.15
N THR A 9 3.98 -0.09 -24.09
CA THR A 9 3.92 0.96 -23.06
C THR A 9 2.76 1.91 -23.29
N LEU A 10 2.48 2.29 -24.54
CA LEU A 10 1.32 3.13 -24.90
C LEU A 10 -0.01 2.41 -24.65
N LEU A 11 -0.13 1.12 -24.99
CA LEU A 11 -1.36 0.36 -24.71
C LEU A 11 -1.58 0.17 -23.20
N SER A 12 -0.51 -0.07 -22.43
CA SER A 12 -0.58 -0.17 -20.97
C SER A 12 -0.95 1.15 -20.30
N LEU A 13 -0.47 2.28 -20.85
CA LEU A 13 -0.82 3.62 -20.37
C LEU A 13 -2.29 3.94 -20.66
N VAL A 14 -2.77 3.63 -21.87
CA VAL A 14 -4.16 3.88 -22.29
C VAL A 14 -5.13 2.97 -21.53
N LEU A 15 -4.76 1.70 -21.25
CA LEU A 15 -5.55 0.84 -20.37
C LEU A 15 -5.57 1.39 -18.93
N GLY A 16 -4.42 1.83 -18.42
CA GLY A 16 -4.32 2.47 -17.10
C GLY A 16 -5.20 3.73 -16.98
N LEU A 17 -5.20 4.57 -18.02
CA LEU A 17 -6.02 5.79 -18.13
C LEU A 17 -7.53 5.51 -18.26
N LEU A 18 -7.92 4.42 -18.92
CA LEU A 18 -9.33 4.01 -19.01
C LEU A 18 -9.88 3.53 -17.66
N PHE A 19 -9.04 2.96 -16.79
CA PHE A 19 -9.41 2.61 -15.41
C PHE A 19 -9.44 3.82 -14.44
N LEU A 20 -8.94 4.99 -14.84
CA LEU A 20 -8.98 6.22 -14.04
C LEU A 20 -10.30 7.00 -14.16
N SER A 21 -11.19 6.64 -15.08
CA SER A 21 -12.32 7.50 -15.51
C SER A 21 -13.73 6.99 -15.13
N THR A 22 -13.87 5.82 -14.52
CA THR A 22 -15.18 5.17 -14.27
C THR A 22 -15.84 5.53 -12.93
N ALA A 23 -15.64 6.75 -12.42
CA ALA A 23 -16.23 7.16 -11.17
C ALA A 23 -16.71 8.62 -11.18
N ALA A 24 -17.61 8.92 -12.12
CA ALA A 24 -18.46 10.10 -12.02
C ALA A 24 -19.94 9.74 -11.73
N THR A 25 -20.39 8.52 -12.02
CA THR A 25 -21.78 8.05 -11.74
C THR A 25 -21.90 6.51 -11.69
N GLY A 26 -20.79 5.77 -11.64
CA GLY A 26 -20.77 4.31 -11.75
C GLY A 26 -20.85 3.60 -10.39
N LYS A 27 -21.68 2.56 -10.28
CA LYS A 27 -21.64 1.62 -9.15
C LYS A 27 -20.23 1.03 -9.02
N CYS A 28 -19.71 0.91 -7.80
CA CYS A 28 -18.47 0.20 -7.54
C CYS A 28 -18.63 -1.28 -7.93
N SER A 29 -18.07 -1.66 -9.07
CA SER A 29 -18.25 -2.99 -9.69
C SER A 29 -17.04 -3.92 -9.52
N GLY A 30 -15.93 -3.39 -8.99
CA GLY A 30 -14.66 -4.11 -8.89
C GLY A 30 -14.65 -5.17 -7.79
N LYS A 31 -14.00 -6.31 -8.08
CA LYS A 31 -13.68 -7.29 -7.03
C LYS A 31 -12.57 -6.75 -6.15
N TYR A 32 -12.55 -7.15 -4.87
CA TYR A 32 -11.54 -6.70 -3.91
C TYR A 32 -10.10 -6.80 -4.45
N HIS A 33 -9.73 -7.92 -5.08
CA HIS A 33 -8.35 -8.14 -5.49
C HIS A 33 -7.94 -7.24 -6.66
N GLU A 34 -8.81 -7.09 -7.65
CA GLU A 34 -8.61 -6.19 -8.79
C GLU A 34 -8.48 -4.74 -8.31
N LEU A 35 -9.36 -4.32 -7.39
CA LEU A 35 -9.32 -2.97 -6.84
C LEU A 35 -8.09 -2.73 -5.96
N LEU A 36 -7.67 -3.72 -5.17
CA LEU A 36 -6.43 -3.63 -4.39
C LEU A 36 -5.21 -3.49 -5.31
N GLN A 37 -5.15 -4.24 -6.41
CA GLN A 37 -4.09 -4.12 -7.39
C GLN A 37 -4.09 -2.74 -8.07
N GLN A 38 -5.27 -2.20 -8.39
CA GLN A 38 -5.38 -0.83 -8.92
C GLN A 38 -4.87 0.21 -7.92
N LEU A 39 -5.22 0.07 -6.64
CA LEU A 39 -4.73 0.96 -5.59
C LEU A 39 -3.21 0.90 -5.43
N GLN A 40 -2.61 -0.29 -5.49
CA GLN A 40 -1.16 -0.48 -5.49
C GLN A 40 -0.51 0.20 -6.69
N SER A 41 -0.95 -0.12 -7.90
CA SER A 41 -0.38 0.46 -9.13
C SER A 41 -0.50 1.98 -9.16
N GLN A 42 -1.59 2.54 -8.64
CA GLN A 42 -1.76 3.99 -8.53
C GLN A 42 -0.83 4.60 -7.49
N ALA A 43 -0.68 3.97 -6.32
CA ALA A 43 0.29 4.41 -5.32
C ALA A 43 1.73 4.35 -5.87
N ASP A 44 2.07 3.31 -6.63
CA ASP A 44 3.37 3.12 -7.24
C ASP A 44 3.70 4.17 -8.32
N LEU A 45 2.70 4.61 -9.08
CA LEU A 45 2.85 5.73 -10.00
C LEU A 45 3.01 7.05 -9.26
N MET A 46 2.21 7.25 -8.20
CA MET A 46 2.11 8.52 -7.49
C MET A 46 3.25 8.79 -6.49
N GLN A 47 4.08 7.79 -6.19
CA GLN A 47 5.32 7.95 -5.42
C GLN A 47 6.52 8.38 -6.30
N ASP A 48 6.42 8.21 -7.61
CA ASP A 48 7.51 8.52 -8.53
C ASP A 48 7.70 10.04 -8.63
N THR A 49 8.83 10.53 -8.14
CA THR A 49 9.13 11.97 -8.08
C THR A 49 9.16 12.62 -9.46
N SER A 50 9.44 11.85 -10.51
CA SER A 50 9.47 12.34 -11.90
C SER A 50 8.09 12.78 -12.40
N THR A 51 7.01 12.32 -11.76
CA THR A 51 5.64 12.69 -12.16
C THR A 51 5.21 14.07 -11.69
N LEU A 52 5.92 14.66 -10.71
CA LEU A 52 5.54 15.98 -10.18
C LEU A 52 6.68 16.74 -9.49
N LEU A 53 7.44 16.11 -8.60
CA LEU A 53 8.44 16.82 -7.78
C LEU A 53 9.64 17.26 -8.61
N ASP A 54 10.23 16.38 -9.40
CA ASP A 54 11.42 16.72 -10.19
C ASP A 54 11.10 17.79 -11.26
N PRO A 55 9.96 17.71 -11.99
CA PRO A 55 9.51 18.80 -12.85
C PRO A 55 9.28 20.12 -12.10
N TYR A 56 8.71 20.07 -10.90
CA TYR A 56 8.55 21.27 -10.06
C TYR A 56 9.90 21.89 -9.69
N ILE A 57 10.85 21.09 -9.22
CA ILE A 57 12.21 21.54 -8.85
C ILE A 57 12.87 22.23 -10.04
N HIS A 58 12.82 21.60 -11.22
CA HIS A 58 13.44 22.13 -12.43
C HIS A 58 12.78 23.43 -12.88
N PHE A 59 11.45 23.45 -13.01
CA PHE A 59 10.71 24.63 -13.46
C PHE A 59 10.86 25.83 -12.52
N GLN A 60 10.96 25.59 -11.22
CA GLN A 60 11.10 26.65 -10.22
C GLN A 60 12.55 27.15 -10.06
N GLY A 61 13.52 26.53 -10.75
CA GLY A 61 14.95 26.87 -10.67
C GLY A 61 15.62 26.40 -9.37
N LEU A 62 15.10 25.34 -8.75
CA LEU A 62 15.60 24.77 -7.49
C LEU A 62 16.62 23.63 -7.70
N ASP A 63 16.97 23.33 -8.95
CA ASP A 63 17.93 22.27 -9.34
C ASP A 63 19.40 22.69 -9.18
N GLN A 64 19.66 23.95 -8.82
CA GLN A 64 21.01 24.43 -8.49
C GLN A 64 21.57 23.74 -7.24
N ALA A 65 22.89 23.56 -7.22
CA ALA A 65 23.61 22.93 -6.11
C ALA A 65 23.27 23.61 -4.77
N GLY A 66 22.95 22.80 -3.75
CA GLY A 66 22.55 23.26 -2.42
C GLY A 66 21.05 23.56 -2.27
N LEU A 67 20.33 24.02 -3.29
CA LEU A 67 18.89 24.34 -3.15
C LEU A 67 18.01 23.08 -3.04
N LYS A 68 18.35 22.03 -3.80
CA LYS A 68 17.65 20.74 -3.73
C LYS A 68 17.67 20.11 -2.32
N GLU A 69 18.71 20.38 -1.53
CA GLU A 69 18.82 19.90 -0.15
C GLU A 69 17.81 20.57 0.81
N HIS A 70 17.34 21.77 0.46
CA HIS A 70 16.34 22.52 1.23
C HIS A 70 14.91 22.01 0.97
N CYS A 71 14.70 21.14 -0.02
CA CYS A 71 13.44 20.47 -0.29
C CYS A 71 13.14 19.29 0.65
N LYS A 72 13.75 19.21 1.84
CA LYS A 72 13.46 18.15 2.82
C LYS A 72 12.02 18.31 3.34
N GLU A 73 11.29 17.21 3.41
CA GLU A 73 9.95 17.18 3.99
C GLU A 73 9.95 17.79 5.40
N SER A 74 8.94 18.61 5.71
CA SER A 74 8.73 19.10 7.08
C SER A 74 8.23 17.96 7.97
N PRO A 75 8.84 17.72 9.15
CA PRO A 75 8.38 16.69 10.07
C PRO A 75 6.89 16.84 10.39
N GLY A 76 6.15 15.73 10.36
CA GLY A 76 4.71 15.70 10.67
C GLY A 76 3.79 16.24 9.58
N ALA A 77 4.30 16.70 8.43
CA ALA A 77 3.46 17.18 7.33
C ALA A 77 2.59 16.06 6.71
N PHE A 78 3.09 14.83 6.74
CA PHE A 78 2.36 13.63 6.31
C PHE A 78 2.48 12.51 7.35
N PRO A 79 1.47 11.62 7.44
CA PRO A 79 1.56 10.42 8.27
C PRO A 79 2.78 9.56 7.90
N SER A 80 3.45 9.00 8.91
CA SER A 80 4.54 8.05 8.70
C SER A 80 4.03 6.67 8.29
N GLU A 81 4.88 5.85 7.68
CA GLU A 81 4.54 4.46 7.33
C GLU A 81 4.06 3.66 8.55
N ASP A 82 4.75 3.78 9.69
CA ASP A 82 4.36 3.09 10.93
C ASP A 82 3.00 3.57 11.44
N THR A 83 2.74 4.88 11.35
CA THR A 83 1.42 5.44 11.67
C THR A 83 0.34 4.83 10.77
N LEU A 84 0.60 4.71 9.46
CA LEU A 84 -0.35 4.15 8.50
C LEU A 84 -0.57 2.65 8.71
N ARG A 85 0.51 1.89 8.97
CA ARG A 85 0.47 0.45 9.25
C ARG A 85 -0.30 0.13 10.53
N GLY A 86 -0.25 1.02 11.53
CA GLY A 86 -0.98 0.87 12.78
C GLY A 86 -2.50 1.06 12.68
N LEU A 87 -3.02 1.53 11.54
CA LEU A 87 -4.46 1.78 11.37
C LEU A 87 -5.21 0.49 10.97
N SER A 88 -6.49 0.44 11.34
CA SER A 88 -7.42 -0.53 10.73
C SER A 88 -7.53 -0.29 9.21
N GLN A 89 -7.99 -1.28 8.44
CA GLN A 89 -8.15 -1.09 6.98
C GLN A 89 -9.04 0.11 6.64
N ARG A 90 -10.14 0.29 7.38
CA ARG A 90 -11.04 1.44 7.21
C ARG A 90 -10.38 2.74 7.68
N GLY A 91 -9.66 2.72 8.79
CA GLY A 91 -8.91 3.87 9.31
C GLY A 91 -7.85 4.34 8.29
N PHE A 92 -7.10 3.41 7.73
CA PHE A 92 -6.11 3.67 6.68
C PHE A 92 -6.74 4.34 5.45
N LEU A 93 -7.83 3.79 4.90
CA LEU A 93 -8.52 4.37 3.74
C LEU A 93 -9.11 5.76 4.04
N ARG A 94 -9.63 5.97 5.26
CA ARG A 94 -10.15 7.27 5.70
C ARG A 94 -9.04 8.32 5.77
N THR A 95 -7.93 7.98 6.45
CA THR A 95 -6.75 8.84 6.56
C THR A 95 -6.19 9.16 5.18
N LEU A 96 -6.02 8.16 4.33
CA LEU A 96 -5.53 8.33 2.96
C LEU A 96 -6.42 9.28 2.15
N ASN A 97 -7.74 9.09 2.19
CA ASN A 97 -8.68 9.97 1.48
C ASN A 97 -8.65 11.42 2.00
N ALA A 98 -8.52 11.60 3.31
CA ALA A 98 -8.43 12.94 3.92
C ALA A 98 -7.13 13.64 3.52
N THR A 99 -5.98 12.96 3.66
CA THR A 99 -4.68 13.49 3.26
C THR A 99 -4.64 13.85 1.78
N LEU A 100 -5.19 13.00 0.89
CA LEU A 100 -5.30 13.30 -0.54
C LEU A 100 -6.23 14.49 -0.84
N GLY A 101 -7.26 14.71 -0.02
CA GLY A 101 -8.09 15.91 -0.08
C GLY A 101 -7.29 17.18 0.20
N HIS A 102 -6.45 17.17 1.24
CA HIS A 102 -5.53 18.27 1.54
C HIS A 102 -4.50 18.47 0.43
N VAL A 103 -3.98 17.39 -0.15
CA VAL A 103 -3.04 17.46 -1.27
C VAL A 103 -3.69 18.13 -2.48
N LEU A 104 -4.91 17.73 -2.86
CA LEU A 104 -5.65 18.37 -3.95
C LEU A 104 -5.81 19.88 -3.74
N HIS A 105 -6.16 20.31 -2.52
CA HIS A 105 -6.31 21.72 -2.21
C HIS A 105 -4.98 22.47 -2.40
N ARG A 106 -3.87 21.93 -1.90
CA ARG A 106 -2.55 22.54 -2.07
C ARG A 106 -2.05 22.53 -3.51
N LEU A 107 -2.36 21.48 -4.28
CA LEU A 107 -2.03 21.45 -5.70
C LEU A 107 -2.75 22.54 -6.49
N THR A 108 -3.99 22.90 -6.15
CA THR A 108 -4.67 24.03 -6.80
C THR A 108 -3.90 25.34 -6.61
N ALA A 109 -3.27 25.55 -5.45
CA ALA A 109 -2.43 26.73 -5.22
C ALA A 109 -1.14 26.70 -6.05
N LEU A 110 -0.58 25.51 -6.31
CA LEU A 110 0.62 25.32 -7.15
C LEU A 110 0.33 25.26 -8.65
N GLN A 111 -0.93 25.00 -9.05
CA GLN A 111 -1.35 24.86 -10.45
C GLN A 111 -1.22 26.14 -11.26
N GLN A 112 -1.18 27.31 -10.60
CA GLN A 112 -0.92 28.58 -11.27
C GLN A 112 0.45 28.59 -11.95
N ASP A 113 1.39 27.75 -11.49
CA ASP A 113 2.75 27.71 -11.98
C ASP A 113 3.00 26.56 -12.98
N LEU A 114 2.21 25.47 -12.95
CA LEU A 114 2.59 24.19 -13.58
C LEU A 114 1.39 23.36 -14.10
N THR A 115 1.35 23.09 -15.40
CA THR A 115 0.33 22.24 -16.04
C THR A 115 0.35 20.79 -15.54
N ILE A 116 1.51 20.26 -15.18
CA ILE A 116 1.66 18.89 -14.63
C ILE A 116 0.90 18.70 -13.30
N ALA A 117 0.66 19.77 -12.54
CA ALA A 117 -0.15 19.72 -11.33
C ALA A 117 -1.65 19.48 -11.63
N GLN A 118 -2.11 19.74 -12.86
CA GLN A 118 -3.48 19.41 -13.30
C GLN A 118 -3.65 17.90 -13.52
N ASP A 119 -2.70 17.28 -14.21
CA ASP A 119 -2.70 15.83 -14.45
C ASP A 119 -2.57 15.06 -13.14
N GLN A 120 -1.71 15.52 -12.22
CA GLN A 120 -1.66 14.92 -10.89
C GLN A 120 -2.98 15.08 -10.12
N GLY A 121 -3.65 16.23 -10.26
CA GLY A 121 -4.97 16.44 -9.69
C GLY A 121 -6.01 15.45 -10.20
N ARG A 122 -5.96 15.06 -11.48
CA ARG A 122 -6.84 14.02 -12.04
C ARG A 122 -6.49 12.64 -11.48
N ASN A 123 -5.20 12.29 -11.41
CA ASN A 123 -4.73 11.03 -10.84
C ASN A 123 -5.20 10.85 -9.40
N ILE A 124 -5.05 11.89 -8.55
CA ILE A 124 -5.49 11.85 -7.16
C ILE A 124 -7.02 11.66 -7.07
N ARG A 125 -7.81 12.34 -7.91
CA ARG A 125 -9.28 12.15 -7.92
C ARG A 125 -9.65 10.72 -8.28
N GLY A 126 -9.04 10.14 -9.30
CA GLY A 126 -9.26 8.73 -9.66
C GLY A 126 -8.86 7.77 -8.54
N PHE A 127 -7.74 8.02 -7.85
CA PHE A 127 -7.32 7.23 -6.70
C PHE A 127 -8.31 7.32 -5.53
N ARG A 128 -8.82 8.51 -5.22
CA ARG A 128 -9.86 8.72 -4.21
C ARG A 128 -11.16 7.98 -4.54
N SER A 129 -11.52 7.89 -5.81
CA SER A 129 -12.66 7.06 -6.24
C SER A 129 -12.44 5.57 -5.98
N ASN A 130 -11.23 5.06 -6.23
CA ASN A 130 -10.89 3.67 -5.92
C ASN A 130 -10.88 3.41 -4.40
N ILE A 131 -10.38 4.36 -3.60
CA ILE A 131 -10.45 4.31 -2.13
C ILE A 131 -11.89 4.25 -1.65
N HIS A 132 -12.78 5.05 -2.24
CA HIS A 132 -14.21 5.03 -1.94
C HIS A 132 -14.82 3.66 -2.24
N CYS A 133 -14.52 3.08 -3.40
CA CYS A 133 -15.01 1.74 -3.75
C CYS A 133 -14.47 0.65 -2.82
N MET A 134 -13.19 0.71 -2.42
CA MET A 134 -12.62 -0.25 -1.48
C MET A 134 -13.30 -0.11 -0.11
N SER A 135 -13.58 1.12 0.30
CA SER A 135 -14.30 1.39 1.55
C SER A 135 -15.71 0.79 1.54
N GLN A 136 -16.42 0.84 0.41
CA GLN A 136 -17.74 0.20 0.28
C GLN A 136 -17.64 -1.33 0.38
N LEU A 137 -16.65 -1.96 -0.27
CA LEU A 137 -16.43 -3.40 -0.19
C LEU A 137 -16.17 -3.86 1.26
N LEU A 138 -15.38 -3.09 2.01
CA LEU A 138 -15.07 -3.39 3.42
C LEU A 138 -16.24 -3.17 4.38
N ARG A 139 -17.25 -2.36 4.02
CA ARG A 139 -18.51 -2.24 4.78
C ARG A 139 -19.44 -3.43 4.59
N GLY A 140 -19.42 -4.04 3.41
CA GLY A 140 -20.21 -5.23 3.10
C GLY A 140 -19.65 -6.53 3.68
N SER A 141 -18.35 -6.57 4.00
CA SER A 141 -17.75 -7.67 4.76
C SER A 141 -17.97 -7.46 6.26
N SER A 142 -18.48 -8.49 6.95
CA SER A 142 -18.76 -8.56 8.39
C SER A 142 -17.48 -8.52 9.26
N GLU A 143 -16.63 -7.51 9.04
CA GLU A 143 -15.51 -7.22 9.93
C GLU A 143 -16.07 -6.53 11.17
N VAL A 144 -15.95 -7.24 12.31
CA VAL A 144 -16.30 -6.77 13.64
C VAL A 144 -15.57 -5.45 13.91
N GLU A 145 -16.38 -4.44 14.18
CA GLU A 145 -15.95 -3.08 14.48
C GLU A 145 -15.22 -3.11 15.83
N THR A 146 -13.90 -3.31 15.80
CA THR A 146 -13.08 -3.07 16.98
C THR A 146 -13.02 -1.55 17.14
N ALA A 147 -13.54 -1.04 18.25
CA ALA A 147 -13.53 0.38 18.56
C ALA A 147 -12.12 0.94 18.38
N GLU A 148 -11.98 1.82 17.39
CA GLU A 148 -10.74 2.49 17.05
C GLU A 148 -10.37 3.40 18.23
N PRO A 149 -9.12 3.38 18.73
CA PRO A 149 -8.68 4.40 19.66
C PRO A 149 -8.92 5.76 19.00
N THR A 150 -9.57 6.68 19.71
CA THR A 150 -9.71 8.07 19.27
C THR A 150 -8.31 8.65 19.17
N GLN A 151 -7.67 8.50 18.02
CA GLN A 151 -6.50 9.28 17.67
C GLN A 151 -6.98 10.73 17.60
N PRO A 152 -6.28 11.67 18.25
CA PRO A 152 -6.55 13.07 18.03
C PRO A 152 -6.51 13.29 16.51
N GLY A 153 -7.62 13.80 15.97
CA GLY A 153 -7.65 14.23 14.58
C GLY A 153 -6.45 15.15 14.33
N PRO A 154 -5.93 15.20 13.09
CA PRO A 154 -4.87 16.13 12.76
C PRO A 154 -5.33 17.50 13.28
N GLU A 155 -4.63 18.01 14.28
CA GLU A 155 -4.86 19.35 14.77
C GLU A 155 -4.87 20.22 13.53
N ALA A 156 -5.96 20.96 13.34
CA ALA A 156 -6.19 21.78 12.16
C ALA A 156 -5.07 22.83 12.12
N THR A 157 -3.94 22.41 11.57
CA THR A 157 -2.78 23.25 11.39
C THR A 157 -3.24 24.20 10.32
N LEU A 158 -3.55 25.42 10.74
CA LEU A 158 -3.84 26.53 9.84
C LEU A 158 -2.85 26.45 8.69
N PRO A 159 -3.31 26.45 7.42
CA PRO A 159 -2.39 26.48 6.30
C PRO A 159 -1.41 27.63 6.57
N PRO A 160 -0.08 27.37 6.56
CA PRO A 160 0.88 28.39 6.87
C PRO A 160 0.60 29.59 5.98
N THR A 161 0.53 30.77 6.59
CA THR A 161 0.33 32.02 5.88
C THR A 161 1.36 32.07 4.76
N PRO A 162 0.96 32.21 3.49
CA PRO A 162 1.91 32.22 2.38
C PRO A 162 2.93 33.33 2.67
N SER A 163 4.21 32.98 2.64
CA SER A 163 5.27 33.97 2.74
C SER A 163 5.09 34.95 1.58
N SER A 164 5.16 36.25 1.86
CA SER A 164 5.26 37.27 0.81
C SER A 164 6.54 37.11 -0.03
N ASP A 165 7.53 36.37 0.50
CA ASP A 165 8.73 35.95 -0.21
C ASP A 165 8.43 34.78 -1.18
N THR A 166 8.51 35.08 -2.48
CA THR A 166 8.36 34.12 -3.58
C THR A 166 9.36 32.96 -3.50
N PHE A 167 10.58 33.19 -3.02
CA PHE A 167 11.60 32.14 -2.91
C PHE A 167 11.23 31.12 -1.82
N GLN A 168 10.77 31.59 -0.66
CA GLN A 168 10.29 30.71 0.41
C GLN A 168 9.05 29.92 -0.03
N HIS A 169 8.15 30.54 -0.80
CA HIS A 169 6.98 29.85 -1.35
C HIS A 169 7.38 28.66 -2.23
N LYS A 170 8.37 28.85 -3.12
CA LYS A 170 8.94 27.77 -3.96
C LYS A 170 9.53 26.63 -3.13
N LEU A 171 10.31 26.96 -2.09
CA LEU A 171 10.86 25.95 -1.20
C LEU A 171 9.77 25.19 -0.45
N GLN A 172 8.76 25.88 0.08
CA GLN A 172 7.63 25.24 0.77
C GLN A 172 6.86 24.29 -0.15
N GLY A 173 6.62 24.68 -1.41
CA GLY A 173 6.02 23.81 -2.42
C GLY A 173 6.85 22.54 -2.63
N CYS A 174 8.17 22.68 -2.80
CA CYS A 174 9.07 21.56 -2.96
C CYS A 174 9.07 20.58 -1.77
N ARG A 175 9.14 21.10 -0.53
CA ARG A 175 9.10 20.28 0.70
C ARG A 175 7.79 19.52 0.81
N PHE A 176 6.68 20.19 0.50
CA PHE A 176 5.35 19.59 0.49
C PHE A 176 5.25 18.46 -0.53
N LEU A 177 5.70 18.68 -1.77
CA LEU A 177 5.66 17.66 -2.82
C LEU A 177 6.54 16.46 -2.48
N ARG A 178 7.70 16.68 -1.86
CA ARG A 178 8.55 15.58 -1.39
C ARG A 178 7.87 14.73 -0.32
N GLY A 179 7.20 15.37 0.64
CA GLY A 179 6.40 14.66 1.64
C GLY A 179 5.26 13.87 1.02
N TYR A 180 4.57 14.44 0.02
CA TYR A 180 3.52 13.75 -0.72
C TYR A 180 4.02 12.45 -1.40
N HIS A 181 5.15 12.50 -2.10
CA HIS A 181 5.72 11.30 -2.75
C HIS A 181 6.12 10.23 -1.72
N ARG A 182 6.74 10.64 -0.60
CA ARG A 182 7.09 9.72 0.49
C ARG A 182 5.84 9.12 1.16
N PHE A 183 4.79 9.91 1.30
CA PHE A 183 3.50 9.44 1.80
C PHE A 183 2.87 8.41 0.86
N MET A 184 2.90 8.66 -0.46
CA MET A 184 2.40 7.70 -1.45
C MET A 184 3.19 6.40 -1.46
N HIS A 185 4.52 6.46 -1.29
CA HIS A 185 5.36 5.26 -1.09
C HIS A 185 4.90 4.46 0.13
N SER A 186 4.71 5.14 1.27
CA SER A 186 4.26 4.52 2.52
C SER A 186 2.89 3.85 2.37
N ALA A 187 1.94 4.54 1.71
CA ALA A 187 0.62 3.97 1.40
C ALA A 187 0.72 2.73 0.50
N GLY A 188 1.62 2.75 -0.49
CA GLY A 188 1.92 1.61 -1.35
C GLY A 188 2.40 0.39 -0.57
N GLN A 189 3.28 0.58 0.42
CA GLN A 189 3.74 -0.52 1.29
C GLN A 189 2.59 -1.16 2.07
N VAL A 190 1.70 -0.35 2.66
CA VAL A 190 0.53 -0.88 3.38
C VAL A 190 -0.38 -1.69 2.44
N PHE A 191 -0.62 -1.22 1.23
CA PHE A 191 -1.43 -1.98 0.26
C PHE A 191 -0.76 -3.29 -0.18
N LYS A 192 0.57 -3.33 -0.29
CA LYS A 192 1.33 -4.55 -0.59
C LYS A 192 1.16 -5.58 0.52
N GLU A 193 1.26 -5.16 1.78
CA GLU A 193 1.04 -6.02 2.94
C GLU A 193 -0.38 -6.62 2.97
N TRP A 194 -1.40 -5.88 2.51
CA TRP A 194 -2.76 -6.41 2.41
C TRP A 194 -2.87 -7.55 1.40
N ALA A 195 -2.12 -7.48 0.28
CA ALA A 195 -2.08 -8.55 -0.69
C ALA A 195 -1.33 -9.78 -0.14
N ASP A 196 -0.21 -9.56 0.54
CA ASP A 196 0.62 -10.61 1.12
C ASP A 196 -0.07 -11.36 2.27
N SER A 197 -0.76 -10.64 3.16
CA SER A 197 -1.50 -11.25 4.27
C SER A 197 -2.59 -12.21 3.79
N ARG A 198 -3.25 -11.86 2.68
CA ARG A 198 -4.30 -12.69 2.05
C ARG A 198 -3.72 -13.86 1.26
N SER A 199 -2.59 -13.68 0.58
CA SER A 199 -1.91 -14.77 -0.15
C SER A 199 -1.41 -15.85 0.83
N GLN A 200 -0.86 -15.44 1.97
CA GLN A 200 -0.46 -16.36 3.05
C GLN A 200 -1.66 -17.11 3.65
N SER A 201 -2.79 -16.43 3.88
CA SER A 201 -4.03 -17.08 4.36
C SER A 201 -4.57 -18.14 3.39
N ARG A 202 -4.43 -17.93 2.07
CA ARG A 202 -4.81 -18.92 1.05
C ARG A 202 -3.82 -20.08 0.99
N SER A 203 -2.52 -19.81 1.05
CA SER A 203 -1.47 -20.84 1.08
C SER A 203 -1.62 -21.80 2.27
N ARG A 204 -1.94 -21.27 3.47
CA ARG A 204 -2.20 -22.10 4.66
C ARG A 204 -3.39 -23.06 4.48
N ARG A 205 -4.43 -22.65 3.74
CA ARG A 205 -5.61 -23.49 3.46
C ARG A 205 -5.36 -24.59 2.44
N HIS A 206 -4.29 -24.50 1.66
CA HIS A 206 -3.89 -25.50 0.67
C HIS A 206 -2.71 -26.38 1.12
N ARG A 207 -2.29 -26.29 2.38
CA ARG A 207 -1.30 -27.23 2.92
C ARG A 207 -2.02 -28.58 3.12
N PRO A 208 -1.60 -29.67 2.46
CA PRO A 208 -2.15 -30.98 2.78
C PRO A 208 -1.88 -31.26 4.26
N PRO A 209 -2.82 -31.89 4.99
CA PRO A 209 -2.57 -32.26 6.38
C PRO A 209 -1.28 -33.08 6.41
N ARG A 210 -0.28 -32.64 7.19
CA ARG A 210 0.83 -33.52 7.53
C ARG A 210 0.19 -34.68 8.28
N ALA A 211 0.08 -35.83 7.62
CA ALA A 211 -0.25 -37.08 8.28
C ALA A 211 0.70 -37.20 9.46
N LEU A 212 0.15 -37.32 10.67
CA LEU A 212 0.90 -37.81 11.81
C LEU A 212 1.50 -39.13 11.36
N GLU A 213 2.81 -39.17 11.09
CA GLU A 213 3.57 -40.41 11.09
C GLU A 213 3.53 -40.94 12.53
N ARG A 214 2.43 -41.63 12.86
CA ARG A 214 2.38 -42.55 13.99
C ARG A 214 3.46 -43.58 13.72
N GLY A 215 4.52 -43.49 14.51
CA GLY A 215 5.72 -44.30 14.40
C GLY A 215 5.41 -45.76 14.08
N ALA A 216 6.11 -46.24 13.07
CA ALA A 216 6.22 -47.65 12.76
C ALA A 216 6.59 -48.42 14.04
N ARG A 217 5.60 -49.12 14.61
CA ARG A 217 5.83 -50.15 15.62
C ARG A 217 6.75 -51.20 14.97
N ARG A 218 7.99 -51.26 15.44
CA ARG A 218 8.94 -52.34 15.14
C ARG A 218 8.24 -53.68 15.37
N MET A 219 7.98 -54.44 14.31
CA MET A 219 7.76 -55.88 14.42
C MET A 219 9.10 -56.52 14.82
N ARG A 220 9.15 -57.03 16.06
CA ARG A 220 10.18 -57.99 16.49
C ARG A 220 9.74 -59.38 15.98
N PRO A 221 10.59 -60.13 15.24
CA PRO A 221 10.32 -61.54 15.02
C PRO A 221 10.60 -62.33 16.32
N PHE A 222 9.59 -63.04 16.79
CA PHE A 222 9.69 -64.07 17.82
C PHE A 222 10.57 -65.22 17.30
N ARG A 223 11.73 -65.48 17.91
CA ARG A 223 12.41 -66.78 17.81
C ARG A 223 12.10 -67.56 19.08
N ARG A 224 11.40 -68.67 18.92
CA ARG A 224 11.10 -69.65 19.95
C ARG A 224 12.24 -70.67 19.93
N ASP A 225 13.18 -70.56 20.87
CA ASP A 225 14.16 -71.62 21.13
C ASP A 225 13.49 -72.70 21.96
N GLU A 226 13.35 -73.89 21.37
CA GLU A 226 13.07 -75.14 22.07
C GLU A 226 14.28 -75.51 22.93
N ARG A 227 14.14 -75.45 24.26
CA ARG A 227 15.05 -76.12 25.19
C ARG A 227 14.43 -77.39 25.73
N LEU A 228 15.14 -78.48 25.49
CA LEU A 228 15.00 -79.80 26.09
C LEU A 228 15.05 -79.70 27.62
N MET A 229 14.11 -80.40 28.28
CA MET A 229 14.03 -80.53 29.74
C MET A 229 15.05 -81.55 30.27
N PRO A 230 15.74 -81.29 31.40
CA PRO A 230 16.42 -82.33 32.16
C PRO A 230 15.45 -83.04 33.12
N ARG A 231 15.58 -84.38 33.13
CA ARG A 231 14.92 -85.37 33.99
C ARG A 231 15.05 -85.02 35.48
N GLY A 232 13.95 -85.19 36.22
CA GLY A 232 13.83 -84.83 37.63
C GLY A 232 14.66 -85.67 38.61
N GLN A 233 14.87 -85.08 39.79
CA GLN A 233 15.20 -85.78 41.03
C GLN A 233 14.09 -85.56 42.06
N LEU A 234 13.67 -86.66 42.68
CA LEU A 234 12.67 -86.79 43.75
C LEU A 234 13.22 -86.28 45.10
N PRO A 235 12.32 -85.88 46.02
CA PRO A 235 12.54 -86.12 47.43
C PRO A 235 11.31 -86.71 48.15
N ARG A 236 11.38 -87.99 48.51
CA ARG A 236 11.23 -88.54 49.88
C ARG A 236 11.20 -90.06 49.84
#